data_AF-A0A5E9B5Q1-F1
#
_entry.id   AF-A0A5E9B5Q1-F1
#
_cell.length_a   1.000
_cell.length_b   1.000
_cell.length_c   1.000
_cell.angle_alpha   90.00
_cell.angle_beta   90.00
_cell.angle_gamma   90.00
#
_symmetry.space_group_name_H-M   'P 1'
#
loop_
_entity.id
_entity.type
_entity.pdbx_description
1 polymer ?
#
loop_
_entity_poly.entity_id
_entity_poly.type
_entity_poly.pdbx_seq_one_letter_code
_entity_poly.pdbx_strand_id
1 'polypeptide(L)'
;MTAPVENQIEGKLARKLAPVVREMLLAEVERLAAAKVAARPKVSTADETIMEACRLVARTVDRLEDAKYTKREIAARRDLEKAALDLGRAMRKFGRMPP
;
A
#
# COMPACT_ATOMS: atom_id res chain seq x y z
N MET A 1 -42.18 -26.55 28.77
CA MET A 1 -42.74 -25.54 27.84
C MET A 1 -42.10 -24.17 28.13
N THR A 2 -40.85 -23.93 27.71
CA THR A 2 -40.07 -22.69 28.03
C THR A 2 -39.72 -21.80 26.83
N ALA A 3 -39.92 -22.28 25.60
CA ALA A 3 -39.54 -21.59 24.36
C ALA A 3 -40.16 -20.20 24.09
N PRO A 4 -41.39 -19.82 24.54
CA PRO A 4 -41.92 -18.50 24.21
C PRO A 4 -41.35 -17.36 25.07
N VAL A 5 -40.82 -17.67 26.26
CA VAL A 5 -40.30 -16.67 27.20
C VAL A 5 -38.88 -16.24 26.81
N GLU A 6 -38.04 -17.19 26.37
CA GLU A 6 -36.67 -16.94 25.90
C GLU A 6 -36.66 -15.99 24.69
N ASN A 7 -37.49 -16.25 23.67
CA ASN A 7 -37.64 -15.39 22.49
C ASN A 7 -38.11 -13.96 22.83
N GLN A 8 -38.92 -13.80 23.88
CA GLN A 8 -39.41 -12.48 24.33
C GLN A 8 -38.33 -11.68 25.06
N ILE A 9 -37.47 -12.37 25.81
CA ILE A 9 -36.35 -11.76 26.53
C ILE A 9 -35.27 -11.34 25.52
N GLU A 10 -34.93 -12.21 24.56
CA GLU A 10 -34.00 -11.92 23.47
C GLU A 10 -34.46 -10.72 22.62
N GLY A 11 -35.74 -10.67 22.24
CA GLY A 11 -36.30 -9.56 21.48
C GLY A 11 -36.30 -8.23 22.23
N LYS A 12 -36.49 -8.24 23.56
CA LYS A 12 -36.43 -7.03 24.40
C LYS A 12 -34.99 -6.57 24.63
N LEU A 13 -34.07 -7.51 24.80
CA LEU A 13 -32.64 -7.23 24.95
C LEU A 13 -32.05 -6.67 23.65
N ALA A 14 -32.39 -7.27 22.51
CA ALA A 14 -31.99 -6.79 21.19
C ALA A 14 -32.45 -5.34 20.93
N ARG A 15 -33.68 -4.97 21.32
CA ARG A 15 -34.18 -3.58 21.17
C ARG A 15 -33.42 -2.57 22.02
N LYS A 16 -32.92 -2.98 23.20
CA LYS A 16 -32.13 -2.12 24.08
C LYS A 16 -30.67 -1.99 23.63
N LEU A 17 -30.11 -3.06 23.07
CA LEU A 17 -28.72 -3.10 22.63
C LEU A 17 -28.53 -2.51 21.22
N ALA A 18 -29.53 -2.62 20.34
CA ALA A 18 -29.49 -2.08 18.98
C ALA A 18 -29.04 -0.61 18.87
N PRO A 19 -29.55 0.36 19.67
CA PRO A 19 -29.10 1.74 19.58
C PRO A 19 -27.63 1.89 20.01
N VAL A 20 -27.21 1.20 21.08
CA VAL A 20 -25.83 1.27 21.61
C VAL A 20 -24.85 0.69 20.58
N VAL A 21 -25.17 -0.46 20.00
CA VAL A 21 -24.35 -1.08 18.95
C VAL A 21 -24.29 -0.19 17.71
N ARG A 22 -25.40 0.45 17.33
CA ARG A 22 -25.43 1.40 16.21
C ARG A 22 -24.52 2.60 16.45
N GLU A 23 -24.54 3.18 17.65
CA GLU A 23 -23.68 4.30 18.02
C GLU A 23 -22.20 3.90 18.02
N MET A 24 -21.86 2.75 18.60
CA MET A 24 -20.49 2.22 18.57
C MET A 24 -19.99 1.98 17.14
N LEU A 25 -20.87 1.46 16.27
CA LEU A 25 -20.51 1.16 14.89
C LEU A 25 -20.32 2.44 14.08
N LEU A 26 -21.15 3.47 14.29
CA LEU A 26 -20.96 4.78 13.65
C LEU A 26 -19.65 5.43 14.11
N ALA A 27 -19.35 5.41 15.40
CA ALA A 27 -18.11 5.97 15.94
C ALA A 27 -16.85 5.26 15.37
N GLU A 28 -16.90 3.94 15.21
CA GLU A 28 -15.78 3.21 14.63
C GLU A 28 -15.66 3.45 13.12
N VAL A 29 -16.78 3.57 12.39
CA VAL A 29 -16.77 3.95 10.97
C VAL A 29 -16.16 5.34 10.78
N GLU A 30 -16.51 6.30 11.62
CA GLU A 30 -15.94 7.65 11.59
C GLU A 30 -14.44 7.65 11.90
N ARG A 31 -14.02 6.89 12.92
CA ARG A 31 -12.59 6.72 13.24
C ARG A 31 -11.82 6.10 12.08
N LEU A 32 -12.35 5.05 11.46
CA LEU A 32 -11.72 4.38 10.32
C LEU A 32 -11.68 5.29 9.08
N ALA A 33 -12.72 6.09 8.85
CA ALA A 33 -12.75 7.08 7.79
C ALA A 33 -11.68 8.16 8.01
N ALA A 34 -11.56 8.68 9.24
CA ALA A 34 -10.53 9.67 9.60
C ALA A 34 -9.11 9.09 9.45
N ALA A 35 -8.88 7.84 9.89
CA ALA A 35 -7.60 7.16 9.75
C ALA A 35 -7.20 6.96 8.28
N LYS A 36 -8.16 6.63 7.39
CA LYS A 36 -7.91 6.52 5.94
C LYS A 36 -7.54 7.86 5.30
N VAL A 37 -8.09 8.97 5.76
CA VAL A 37 -7.74 10.31 5.27
C VAL A 37 -6.33 10.70 5.72
N ALA A 38 -5.96 10.38 6.96
CA ALA A 38 -4.62 10.64 7.49
C ALA A 38 -3.52 9.79 6.83
N ALA A 39 -3.85 8.58 6.36
CA ALA A 39 -2.92 7.67 5.71
C ALA A 39 -2.66 7.95 4.21
N ARG A 40 -3.02 9.14 3.70
CA ARG A 40 -2.63 9.50 2.33
C ARG A 40 -1.10 9.63 2.29
N PRO A 41 -0.38 8.76 1.55
CA PRO A 41 1.06 8.91 1.42
C PRO A 41 1.33 10.28 0.83
N LYS A 42 2.28 11.00 1.43
CA LYS A 42 2.76 12.29 0.93
C LYS A 42 3.02 12.12 -0.57
N VAL A 43 2.35 12.92 -1.39
CA VAL A 43 2.52 12.85 -2.85
C VAL A 43 3.98 13.16 -3.11
N SER A 44 4.77 12.12 -3.38
CA SER A 44 6.17 12.28 -3.76
C SER A 44 6.19 13.13 -5.02
N THR A 45 7.05 14.14 -5.02
CA THR A 45 7.22 14.99 -6.20
C THR A 45 7.76 14.14 -7.35
N ALA A 46 7.50 14.56 -8.58
CA ALA A 46 8.03 13.89 -9.77
C ALA A 46 9.55 13.67 -9.65
N ASP A 47 10.27 14.68 -9.16
CA ASP A 47 11.72 14.67 -9.02
C ASP A 47 12.18 13.66 -7.96
N GLU A 48 11.52 13.57 -6.80
CA GLU A 48 11.84 12.58 -5.78
C GLU A 48 11.69 11.14 -6.30
N THR A 49 10.60 10.85 -7.00
CA THR A 49 10.33 9.52 -7.55
C THR A 49 11.36 9.16 -8.62
N ILE A 50 11.70 10.10 -9.51
CA ILE A 50 12.73 9.89 -10.55
C ILE A 50 14.10 9.71 -9.90
N MET A 51 14.46 10.53 -8.91
CA MET A 51 15.74 10.44 -8.21
C MET A 51 15.89 9.11 -7.46
N GLU A 52 14.83 8.58 -6.85
CA GLU A 52 14.88 7.27 -6.21
C GLU A 52 15.08 6.14 -7.23
N ALA A 53 14.45 6.23 -8.40
CA ALA A 53 14.68 5.29 -9.49
C ALA A 53 16.13 5.37 -10.01
N CYS A 54 16.70 6.57 -10.14
CA CYS A 54 18.12 6.75 -10.48
C CYS A 54 19.06 6.13 -9.43
N ARG A 55 18.77 6.31 -8.13
CA ARG A 55 19.54 5.67 -7.04
C ARG A 55 19.45 4.15 -7.10
N LEU A 56 18.30 3.60 -7.46
CA LEU A 56 18.14 2.15 -7.63
C LEU A 56 19.02 1.64 -8.78
N VAL A 57 19.02 2.34 -9.92
CA VAL A 57 19.90 2.00 -11.06
C VAL A 57 21.36 2.02 -10.64
N ALA A 58 21.83 3.08 -9.95
CA ALA A 58 23.20 3.17 -9.46
C ALA A 58 23.57 1.98 -8.57
N ARG A 59 22.73 1.64 -7.57
CA ARG A 59 22.94 0.48 -6.69
C ARG A 59 23.02 -0.84 -7.46
N THR A 60 22.23 -1.01 -8.52
CA THR A 60 22.29 -2.23 -9.36
C THR A 60 23.52 -2.28 -10.26
N VAL A 61 24.05 -1.13 -10.69
CA VAL A 61 25.33 -1.04 -11.41
C VAL A 61 26.47 -1.47 -10.49
N ASP A 62 26.54 -0.94 -9.28
CA ASP A 62 27.57 -1.33 -8.30
C ASP A 62 27.56 -2.84 -8.05
N ARG A 63 26.37 -3.42 -7.83
CA ARG A 63 26.22 -4.87 -7.66
C ARG A 63 26.63 -5.68 -8.89
N LEU A 64 26.42 -5.14 -10.09
CA LEU A 64 26.84 -5.80 -11.32
C LEU A 64 28.36 -5.79 -11.45
N GLU A 65 29.02 -4.67 -11.14
CA GLU A 65 30.48 -4.60 -11.14
C GLU A 65 31.09 -5.54 -10.10
N ASP A 66 30.52 -5.63 -8.89
CA ASP A 66 30.94 -6.59 -7.86
C ASP A 66 30.75 -8.05 -8.29
N ALA A 67 29.69 -8.34 -9.06
CA ALA A 67 29.34 -9.69 -9.49
C ALA A 67 29.99 -10.09 -10.84
N LYS A 68 30.73 -9.19 -11.48
CA LYS A 68 31.30 -9.37 -12.81
C LYS A 68 32.24 -10.58 -12.83
N TYR A 69 32.15 -11.39 -13.88
CA TYR A 69 32.91 -12.63 -14.05
C TYR A 69 32.59 -13.72 -13.01
N THR A 70 31.54 -13.56 -12.21
CA THR A 70 31.05 -14.58 -11.28
C THR A 70 29.79 -15.25 -11.82
N LYS A 71 29.41 -16.39 -11.22
CA LYS A 71 28.14 -17.07 -11.52
C LYS A 71 26.89 -16.20 -11.27
N ARG A 72 27.03 -15.08 -10.53
CA ARG A 72 25.94 -14.17 -10.20
C ARG A 72 25.72 -13.05 -11.23
N GLU A 73 26.63 -12.90 -12.20
CA GLU A 73 26.57 -11.80 -13.17
C GLU A 73 25.24 -11.77 -13.95
N ILE A 74 24.74 -12.92 -14.41
CA ILE A 74 23.49 -12.99 -15.17
C ILE A 74 22.30 -12.46 -14.35
N ALA A 75 22.25 -12.79 -13.05
CA ALA A 75 21.21 -12.29 -12.17
C ALA A 75 21.34 -10.77 -11.97
N ALA A 76 22.56 -10.27 -11.72
CA ALA A 76 22.82 -8.84 -11.56
C ALA A 76 22.49 -8.02 -12.82
N ARG A 77 22.75 -8.58 -14.02
CA ARG A 77 22.36 -7.95 -15.30
C ARG A 77 20.84 -7.81 -15.43
N ARG A 78 20.09 -8.86 -15.06
CA ARG A 78 18.61 -8.83 -15.08
C ARG A 78 18.06 -7.81 -14.08
N ASP A 79 18.66 -7.73 -12.90
CA ASP A 79 18.26 -6.74 -11.89
C ASP A 79 18.51 -5.30 -12.37
N LEU A 80 19.64 -5.05 -13.04
CA LEU A 80 19.94 -3.77 -13.67
C LEU A 80 18.95 -3.43 -14.79
N GLU A 81 18.63 -4.38 -15.67
CA GLU A 81 17.64 -4.20 -16.73
C GLU A 81 16.27 -3.82 -16.15
N LYS A 82 15.84 -4.51 -15.09
CA LYS A 82 14.59 -4.20 -14.39
C LYS A 82 14.60 -2.79 -13.80
N ALA A 83 15.69 -2.40 -13.13
CA ALA A 83 15.83 -1.05 -12.57
C ALA A 83 15.77 0.04 -13.66
N ALA A 84 16.40 -0.21 -14.82
CA ALA A 84 16.35 0.70 -15.96
C ALA A 84 14.93 0.84 -16.53
N LEU A 85 14.18 -0.26 -16.63
CA LEU A 85 12.77 -0.23 -17.05
C LEU A 85 11.89 0.57 -16.07
N ASP A 86 12.13 0.42 -14.77
CA ASP A 86 11.39 1.15 -13.75
C ASP A 86 11.71 2.65 -13.76
N LEU A 87 12.97 3.04 -14.03
CA LEU A 87 13.32 4.43 -14.31
C LEU A 87 12.59 4.96 -15.54
N GLY A 88 12.59 4.22 -16.65
CA GLY A 88 11.87 4.61 -17.86
C GLY A 88 10.36 4.81 -17.63
N ARG A 89 9.74 3.94 -16.81
CA ARG A 89 8.34 4.09 -16.38
C ARG A 89 8.13 5.34 -15.53
N ALA A 90 9.01 5.60 -14.57
CA ALA A 90 8.94 6.81 -13.74
C ALA A 90 9.05 8.08 -14.60
N MET A 91 10.02 8.12 -15.53
CA MET A 91 10.20 9.26 -16.42
C MET A 91 9.00 9.48 -17.35
N ARG A 92 8.44 8.42 -17.94
CA ARG A 92 7.22 8.52 -18.78
C ARG A 92 6.00 8.98 -17.98
N LYS A 93 5.81 8.47 -16.76
CA LYS A 93 4.71 8.88 -15.88
C LYS A 93 4.66 10.39 -15.66
N PHE A 94 5.82 11.05 -15.62
CA PHE A 94 5.93 12.49 -15.40
C PHE A 94 6.24 13.30 -16.68
N GLY A 95 6.16 12.69 -17.87
CA GLY A 95 6.39 13.38 -19.15
C GLY A 95 7.84 13.85 -19.37
N ARG A 96 8.81 13.18 -18.74
CA ARG A 96 10.25 13.52 -18.82
C ARG A 96 11.04 12.64 -19.81
N MET A 97 10.36 11.75 -20.52
CA MET A 97 10.94 10.94 -21.59
C MET A 97 10.31 11.39 -22.92
N PRO A 98 11.11 11.68 -23.97
CA PRO A 98 10.57 11.94 -25.30
C PRO A 98 9.84 10.68 -25.85
N PRO A 99 8.87 10.87 -26.77
CA PRO A 99 8.11 9.78 -27.38
C PRO A 99 8.99 8.82 -28.21
#